data_AF-A0AAD7DGN6-F1
#
_entry.id   AF-A0AAD7DGN6-F1
#
_cell.length_a   1.000
_cell.length_b   1.000
_cell.length_c   1.000
_cell.angle_alpha   90.00
_cell.angle_beta   90.00
_cell.angle_gamma   90.00
#
_symmetry.space_group_name_H-M   'P 1'
#
loop_
_entity.id
_entity.type
_entity.pdbx_description
1 polymer ?
#
loop_
_entity_poly.entity_id
_entity_poly.type
_entity_poly.pdbx_seq_one_letter_code
_entity_poly.pdbx_strand_id
1 'polypeptide(L)'
;GSSSKAKGTSGARAVFSLYWGAGSSRNAAFTFEGTQTDARASLFGVLKALSEATPDRSLTVLSSSQYAIRSFCYWAGDNATRGWPCVHSDVLIKATSLIHDRTAPVEFRWVSSGAENPGMQAAKCLAK
;
A
#
# COMPACT_ATOMS: atom_id res chain seq x y z
N GLY A 1 12.21 26.76 14.12
CA GLY A 1 11.22 26.14 13.24
C GLY A 1 11.93 25.54 12.07
N SER A 2 11.99 24.20 11.99
CA SER A 2 12.75 23.51 10.94
C SER A 2 11.79 22.74 10.05
N SER A 3 11.48 23.35 8.91
CA SER A 3 10.66 22.75 7.85
C SER A 3 11.55 21.93 6.94
N SER A 4 11.69 20.64 7.21
CA SER A 4 12.46 19.72 6.36
C SER A 4 11.60 19.29 5.16
N LYS A 5 11.71 20.04 4.05
CA LYS A 5 11.36 19.56 2.70
C LYS A 5 12.43 18.56 2.25
N ALA A 6 12.20 17.27 2.43
CA ALA A 6 13.03 16.25 1.81
C ALA A 6 12.69 16.16 0.31
N LYS A 7 13.61 16.64 -0.53
CA LYS A 7 13.62 16.46 -1.99
C LYS A 7 13.79 14.96 -2.30
N GLY A 8 13.06 14.48 -3.31
CA GLY A 8 13.05 13.09 -3.75
C GLY A 8 14.45 12.55 -4.03
N THR A 9 14.75 11.39 -3.45
CA THR A 9 15.99 10.67 -3.68
C THR A 9 15.87 9.85 -4.97
N SER A 10 16.60 10.28 -6.00
CA SER A 10 16.86 9.51 -7.21
C SER A 10 17.43 8.13 -6.85
N GLY A 11 16.66 7.07 -7.09
CA GLY A 11 17.03 5.69 -6.71
C GLY A 11 16.23 5.10 -5.55
N ALA A 12 15.11 5.70 -5.16
CA ALA A 12 14.24 5.15 -4.13
C ALA A 12 13.68 3.79 -4.54
N ARG A 13 14.22 2.72 -3.93
CA ARG A 13 13.60 1.39 -3.95
C ARG A 13 12.40 1.42 -3.01
N ALA A 14 11.20 1.31 -3.56
CA ALA A 14 10.01 1.10 -2.76
C ALA A 14 9.86 -0.40 -2.50
N VAL A 15 9.87 -0.77 -1.23
CA VAL A 15 9.73 -2.14 -0.75
C VAL A 15 8.34 -2.32 -0.16
N PHE A 16 7.66 -3.38 -0.58
CA PHE A 16 6.38 -3.82 -0.05
C PHE A 16 6.52 -5.24 0.45
N SER A 17 5.84 -5.58 1.54
CA SER A 17 5.70 -6.97 1.91
C SER A 17 4.28 -7.26 2.33
N LEU A 18 3.80 -8.42 1.89
CA LEU A 18 2.52 -9.01 2.25
C LEU A 18 2.80 -10.03 3.35
N TYR A 19 2.14 -9.84 4.49
CA TYR A 19 2.26 -10.75 5.62
C TYR A 19 0.88 -11.29 5.98
N TRP A 20 0.72 -12.61 5.87
CA TRP A 20 -0.52 -13.35 6.10
C TRP A 20 -0.47 -14.19 7.38
N GLY A 21 0.62 -14.11 8.14
CA GLY A 21 0.88 -14.93 9.34
C GLY A 21 2.20 -15.68 9.26
N ALA A 22 2.71 -16.13 10.42
CA ALA A 22 3.97 -16.85 10.49
C ALA A 22 3.89 -18.18 9.72
N GLY A 23 4.88 -18.45 8.86
CA GLY A 23 4.93 -19.69 8.06
C GLY A 23 3.95 -19.76 6.87
N SER A 24 3.18 -18.70 6.60
CA SER A 24 2.31 -18.67 5.43
C SER A 24 3.14 -18.61 4.14
N SER A 25 2.89 -19.53 3.20
CA SER A 25 3.50 -19.55 1.87
C SER A 25 3.11 -18.35 0.99
N ARG A 26 2.10 -17.57 1.41
CA ARG A 26 1.64 -16.35 0.73
C ARG A 26 2.43 -15.11 1.15
N ASN A 27 3.28 -15.24 2.18
CA ASN A 27 4.16 -14.17 2.60
C ASN A 27 5.11 -13.82 1.46
N ALA A 28 5.11 -12.57 1.03
CA ALA A 28 5.87 -12.14 -0.13
C ALA A 28 6.44 -10.75 0.12
N ALA A 29 7.64 -10.49 -0.40
CA ALA A 29 8.17 -9.14 -0.51
C ALA A 29 8.40 -8.79 -1.97
N PHE A 30 8.07 -7.55 -2.32
CA PHE A 30 8.18 -7.00 -3.64
C PHE A 30 8.98 -5.72 -3.56
N THR A 31 10.03 -5.65 -4.38
CA THR A 31 10.84 -4.45 -4.54
C THR A 31 10.53 -3.90 -5.91
N PHE A 32 10.03 -2.66 -5.97
CA PHE A 32 9.83 -1.98 -7.24
C PHE A 32 11.10 -1.23 -7.59
N GLU A 33 11.79 -1.70 -8.62
CA GLU A 33 12.97 -1.03 -9.19
C GLU A 33 12.53 -0.10 -10.33
N GLY A 34 12.87 1.18 -10.22
CA GLY A 34 12.66 2.16 -11.28
C GLY A 34 12.39 3.57 -10.76
N THR A 35 12.48 4.55 -11.66
CA THR A 35 12.17 5.96 -11.42
C THR A 35 10.66 6.19 -11.33
N GLN A 36 9.95 5.44 -10.49
CA GLN A 36 8.58 5.76 -10.12
C GLN A 36 8.61 6.64 -8.87
N THR A 37 7.74 7.64 -8.83
CA THR A 37 7.50 8.40 -7.60
C THR A 37 7.09 7.43 -6.49
N ASP A 38 7.72 7.51 -5.31
CA ASP A 38 7.45 6.66 -4.13
C ASP A 38 5.95 6.44 -3.86
N ALA A 39 5.15 7.44 -4.21
CA ALA A 39 3.69 7.44 -4.23
C ALA A 39 3.07 6.32 -5.09
N ARG A 40 3.45 6.19 -6.38
CA ARG A 40 2.86 5.20 -7.29
C ARG A 40 3.19 3.78 -6.86
N ALA A 41 4.43 3.53 -6.44
CA ALA A 41 4.83 2.23 -5.92
C ALA A 41 4.02 1.87 -4.68
N SER A 42 3.80 2.85 -3.77
CA SER A 42 2.93 2.68 -2.60
C SER A 42 1.51 2.25 -2.94
N LEU A 43 0.90 2.86 -3.94
CA LEU A 43 -0.43 2.47 -4.41
C LEU A 43 -0.42 1.09 -5.07
N PHE A 44 0.61 0.78 -5.84
CA PHE A 44 0.72 -0.50 -6.53
C PHE A 44 0.92 -1.67 -5.55
N GLY A 45 1.67 -1.46 -4.46
CA GLY A 45 1.79 -2.45 -3.39
C GLY A 45 0.44 -2.83 -2.78
N VAL A 46 -0.45 -1.85 -2.57
CA VAL A 46 -1.82 -2.10 -2.12
C VAL A 46 -2.64 -2.85 -3.17
N LEU A 47 -2.56 -2.43 -4.45
CA LEU A 47 -3.23 -3.13 -5.54
C LEU A 47 -2.81 -4.61 -5.61
N LYS A 48 -1.51 -4.88 -5.50
CA LYS A 48 -0.97 -6.24 -5.49
C LYS A 48 -1.47 -7.03 -4.28
N ALA A 49 -1.47 -6.42 -3.08
CA ALA A 49 -2.04 -7.04 -1.88
C ALA A 49 -3.49 -7.47 -2.11
N LEU A 50 -4.32 -6.58 -2.64
CA LEU A 50 -5.73 -6.82 -2.93
C LEU A 50 -5.94 -7.91 -3.98
N SER A 51 -5.12 -7.93 -5.02
CA SER A 51 -5.20 -8.93 -6.09
C SER A 51 -4.79 -10.33 -5.63
N GLU A 52 -3.85 -10.43 -4.69
CA GLU A 52 -3.42 -11.71 -4.12
C GLU A 52 -4.34 -12.17 -2.98
N ALA A 53 -5.05 -11.25 -2.32
CA ALA A 53 -5.92 -11.53 -1.18
C ALA A 53 -7.17 -12.30 -1.59
N THR A 54 -7.51 -13.38 -0.87
CA THR A 54 -8.77 -14.09 -1.13
C THR A 54 -9.96 -13.18 -0.76
N PRO A 55 -10.94 -12.94 -1.66
CA PRO A 55 -11.98 -11.92 -1.47
C PRO A 55 -12.90 -12.10 -0.26
N ASP A 56 -13.03 -13.34 0.22
CA ASP A 56 -13.85 -13.78 1.34
C ASP A 56 -13.17 -13.65 2.71
N ARG A 57 -11.90 -13.24 2.76
CA ARG A 57 -11.16 -13.04 4.00
C ARG A 57 -10.84 -11.59 4.27
N SER A 58 -10.90 -11.21 5.54
CA SER A 58 -10.50 -9.87 5.95
C SER A 58 -9.02 -9.65 5.62
N LEU A 59 -8.72 -8.46 5.11
CA LEU A 59 -7.37 -8.08 4.73
C LEU A 59 -6.96 -6.85 5.53
N THR A 60 -5.86 -6.94 6.28
CA THR A 60 -5.26 -5.76 6.93
C THR A 60 -4.04 -5.32 6.12
N VAL A 61 -4.11 -4.12 5.57
CA VAL A 61 -3.02 -3.49 4.83
C VAL A 61 -2.27 -2.52 5.75
N LEU A 62 -1.03 -2.86 6.08
CA LEU A 62 -0.13 -2.00 6.84
C LEU A 62 0.71 -1.18 5.87
N SER A 63 0.72 0.15 6.03
CA SER A 63 1.57 1.02 5.21
C SER A 63 2.16 2.15 6.05
N SER A 64 3.43 2.44 5.83
CA SER A 64 4.09 3.64 6.36
C SER A 64 3.85 4.88 5.50
N SER A 65 3.34 4.70 4.28
CA SER A 65 3.03 5.77 3.34
C SER A 65 1.69 6.41 3.69
N GLN A 66 1.74 7.58 4.33
CA GLN A 66 0.53 8.39 4.57
C GLN A 66 -0.19 8.73 3.26
N TYR A 67 0.56 8.87 2.15
CA TYR A 67 -0.03 9.10 0.84
C TYR A 67 -0.92 7.94 0.39
N ALA A 68 -0.47 6.69 0.53
CA ALA A 68 -1.29 5.53 0.17
C ALA A 68 -2.54 5.42 1.05
N ILE A 69 -2.39 5.55 2.37
CA ILE A 69 -3.51 5.50 3.32
C ILE A 69 -4.54 6.60 3.00
N ARG A 70 -4.08 7.84 2.76
CA ARG A 70 -4.97 8.94 2.40
C ARG A 70 -5.69 8.72 1.08
N SER A 71 -4.97 8.20 0.08
CA SER A 71 -5.50 7.95 -1.25
C SER A 71 -6.65 6.95 -1.22
N PHE A 72 -6.53 5.86 -0.45
CA PHE A 72 -7.58 4.83 -0.36
C PHE A 72 -8.69 5.18 0.63
N CYS A 73 -8.37 5.72 1.80
CA CYS A 73 -9.37 5.90 2.86
C CYS A 73 -10.15 7.22 2.76
N TYR A 74 -9.56 8.27 2.17
CA TYR A 74 -10.17 9.60 2.17
C TYR A 74 -10.45 10.11 0.76
N TRP A 75 -9.53 9.91 -0.18
CA TRP A 75 -9.65 10.49 -1.52
C TRP A 75 -10.35 9.59 -2.52
N ALA A 76 -10.29 8.26 -2.38
CA ALA A 76 -10.87 7.34 -3.36
C ALA A 76 -12.38 7.57 -3.55
N GLY A 77 -13.13 7.83 -2.47
CA GLY A 77 -14.56 8.13 -2.54
C GLY A 77 -14.87 9.40 -3.33
N ASP A 78 -14.24 10.53 -2.97
CA ASP A 78 -14.43 11.81 -3.69
C ASP A 78 -13.93 11.74 -5.13
N ASN A 79 -12.82 11.05 -5.37
CA ASN A 79 -12.30 10.85 -6.72
C ASN A 79 -13.27 10.01 -7.56
N ALA A 80 -13.87 8.96 -6.99
CA ALA A 80 -14.83 8.12 -7.71
C ALA A 80 -16.08 8.91 -8.15
N THR A 81 -16.62 9.78 -7.29
CA THR A 81 -17.79 10.61 -7.64
C THR A 81 -17.48 11.66 -8.69
N ARG A 82 -16.21 12.08 -8.80
CA ARG A 82 -15.74 13.12 -9.73
C ARG A 82 -15.11 12.57 -11.02
N GLY A 83 -15.13 11.26 -11.25
CA GLY A 83 -14.56 10.64 -12.45
C GLY A 83 -13.03 10.50 -12.43
N TRP A 84 -12.44 10.35 -11.25
CA TRP A 84 -11.01 10.11 -11.00
C TRP A 84 -10.03 11.19 -11.52
N PRO A 85 -10.20 12.48 -11.15
CA PRO A 85 -9.36 13.59 -11.61
C PRO A 85 -8.02 13.66 -10.84
N CYS A 86 -7.31 12.54 -10.70
CA CYS A 86 -6.11 12.42 -9.89
C CYS A 86 -4.98 11.69 -10.62
N VAL A 87 -3.75 11.97 -10.21
CA VAL A 87 -2.56 11.30 -10.71
C VAL A 87 -2.56 9.85 -10.20
N HIS A 88 -2.20 8.91 -11.07
CA HIS A 88 -2.24 7.46 -10.79
C HIS A 88 -3.65 6.89 -10.56
N SER A 89 -4.68 7.55 -11.12
CA SER A 89 -6.05 7.06 -11.13
C SER A 89 -6.17 5.64 -11.65
N ASP A 90 -5.34 5.23 -12.61
CA ASP A 90 -5.29 3.87 -13.14
C ASP A 90 -5.09 2.78 -12.07
N VAL A 91 -4.24 3.05 -11.07
CA VAL A 91 -3.98 2.11 -9.96
C VAL A 91 -5.13 2.18 -8.95
N LEU A 92 -5.60 3.38 -8.63
CA LEU A 92 -6.68 3.60 -7.68
C LEU A 92 -8.00 2.98 -8.14
N ILE A 93 -8.38 3.17 -9.40
CA ILE A 93 -9.60 2.59 -9.99
C ILE A 93 -9.58 1.07 -9.85
N LYS A 94 -8.48 0.42 -10.25
CA LYS A 94 -8.34 -1.04 -10.15
C LYS A 94 -8.40 -1.53 -8.71
N ALA A 95 -7.68 -0.88 -7.81
CA ALA A 95 -7.65 -1.27 -6.40
C ALA A 95 -9.01 -1.04 -5.74
N THR A 96 -9.70 0.06 -6.02
CA THR A 96 -11.04 0.34 -5.50
C THR A 96 -12.07 -0.64 -6.05
N SER A 97 -11.98 -1.05 -7.32
CA SER A 97 -12.82 -2.14 -7.86
C SER A 97 -12.61 -3.43 -7.07
N LEU A 98 -11.35 -3.82 -6.84
CA LEU A 98 -11.05 -5.00 -6.02
C LEU A 98 -11.54 -4.87 -4.58
N ILE A 99 -11.54 -3.68 -3.98
CA ILE A 99 -12.12 -3.48 -2.64
C ILE A 99 -13.64 -3.64 -2.68
N HIS A 100 -14.30 -3.13 -3.73
CA HIS A 100 -15.74 -3.21 -3.92
C HIS A 100 -16.23 -4.64 -4.17
N ASP A 101 -15.48 -5.41 -4.96
CA ASP A 101 -15.84 -6.79 -5.32
C ASP A 101 -15.62 -7.80 -4.17
N ARG A 102 -15.02 -7.37 -3.06
CA ARG A 102 -14.76 -8.23 -1.89
C ARG A 102 -15.99 -8.35 -1.00
N THR A 103 -16.19 -9.56 -0.48
CA THR A 103 -17.24 -9.84 0.50
C THR A 103 -16.75 -9.63 1.93
N ALA A 104 -15.44 -9.62 2.15
CA ALA A 104 -14.82 -9.37 3.45
C ALA A 104 -14.12 -8.01 3.52
N PRO A 105 -14.07 -7.38 4.70
CA PRO A 105 -13.57 -6.02 4.85
C PRO A 105 -12.07 -5.91 4.62
N VAL A 106 -11.65 -4.76 4.10
CA VAL A 106 -10.24 -4.34 4.00
C VAL A 106 -9.98 -3.23 5.01
N GLU A 107 -9.05 -3.46 5.93
CA GLU A 107 -8.64 -2.49 6.93
C GLU A 107 -7.28 -1.90 6.58
N PHE A 108 -7.21 -0.58 6.48
CA PHE A 108 -5.96 0.15 6.25
C PHE A 108 -5.42 0.69 7.58
N ARG A 109 -4.18 0.36 7.91
CA ARG A 109 -3.50 0.83 9.11
C ARG A 109 -2.21 1.54 8.75
N TRP A 110 -2.12 2.81 9.16
CA TRP A 110 -0.87 3.54 9.08
C TRP A 110 0.07 3.08 10.19
N VAL A 111 1.31 2.75 9.84
CA VAL A 111 2.35 2.39 10.82
C VAL A 111 3.62 3.19 10.53
N SER A 112 4.15 3.88 11.54
CA SER A 112 5.43 4.59 11.39
C SER A 112 6.56 3.61 11.04
N SER A 113 7.45 3.99 10.11
CA SER A 113 8.57 3.15 9.66
C SER A 113 9.57 2.78 10.77
N GLY A 114 9.56 3.54 11.87
CA GLY A 114 10.34 3.31 13.09
C GLY A 114 9.57 2.66 14.24
N ALA A 115 8.29 2.34 14.08
CA ALA A 115 7.52 1.64 15.12
C ALA A 115 7.83 0.14 15.11
N GLU A 116 8.08 -0.43 16.29
CA GLU A 116 8.23 -1.88 16.49
C GLU A 116 6.87 -2.58 16.33
N ASN A 117 6.48 -2.82 15.08
CA ASN A 117 5.30 -3.62 14.76
C ASN A 117 5.75 -5.01 14.26
N PRO A 118 5.32 -6.11 14.91
CA PRO A 118 5.72 -7.46 14.51
C PRO A 118 5.43 -7.80 13.04
N GLY A 119 4.31 -7.29 12.50
CA GLY A 119 3.96 -7.45 11.09
C GLY A 119 4.90 -6.69 10.16
N MET A 120 5.31 -5.47 10.53
CA MET A 120 6.33 -4.71 9.80
C MET A 120 7.72 -5.35 9.92
N GLN A 121 8.07 -5.92 11.07
CA GLN A 121 9.33 -6.64 11.25
C GLN A 121 9.36 -7.92 10.42
N ALA A 122 8.28 -8.71 10.43
CA ALA A 122 8.13 -9.88 9.57
C ALA A 122 8.18 -9.48 8.08
N ALA A 123 7.48 -8.42 7.69
CA ALA A 123 7.55 -7.83 6.35
C ALA A 123 8.98 -7.40 5.97
N LYS A 124 9.69 -6.71 6.86
CA LYS A 124 11.10 -6.32 6.67
C LYS A 124 12.02 -7.53 6.54
N CYS A 125 11.80 -8.60 7.32
CA CYS A 125 12.56 -9.84 7.21
C CYS A 125 12.31 -10.57 5.88
N LEU A 126 11.11 -10.46 5.31
CA LEU A 126 10.79 -11.00 3.99
C LEU A 126 11.44 -10.21 2.85
N ALA A 127 11.72 -8.93 3.07
CA ALA A 127 12.24 -8.02 2.05
C ALA A 127 13.78 -7.90 2.01
N LYS A 128 14.50 -8.88 2.56
CA LYS A 128 15.96 -8.94 2.52
C LYS A 128 16.49 -9.43 1.18
#